data_AF-A0A2V2PJ26-F1
#
_entry.id   AF-A0A2V2PJ26-F1
#
_cell.length_a   1.000
_cell.length_b   1.000
_cell.length_c   1.000
_cell.angle_alpha   90.00
_cell.angle_beta   90.00
_cell.angle_gamma   90.00
#
_symmetry.space_group_name_H-M   'P 1'
#
loop_
_entity.id
_entity.type
_entity.pdbx_description
1 polymer ?
#
loop_
_entity_poly.entity_id
_entity_poly.type
_entity_poly.pdbx_seq_one_letter_code
_entity_poly.pdbx_strand_id
1 'polypeptide(L)'
;MRSPRRFRRGALVALSAGVLLAVVGCESAVDRTTKGTTGTAEAEDVLLQPLGEPGPGPFTESTARPAPSPTVTRSPQEGDGAATRTAHRVSGALPGLYGGVRSEAACDVEQQARLLTADQDRARAFAEVAGVEAVQIPGYLRSLTPVVLRADAQVTNHGFSAGATTAFQAVLQAGTAVLVDSRGLPRVRCTCGNPLDRPVAAKGGATHRGERWPGYDPARILAIDPGVQPLTALVIVDADDNTWIERAAGDDGERDRAPAHPPPFEPSEDLLFPSPARPSDPVPPPGTPSAPARPEGTTCPDPSA
;
A
#
# COMPACT_ATOMS: atom_id res chain seq x y z
N MET A 1 28.21 87.91 18.53
CA MET A 1 28.43 87.67 19.97
C MET A 1 28.88 86.22 20.16
N ARG A 2 29.99 86.02 20.90
CA ARG A 2 30.51 84.82 21.60
C ARG A 2 30.10 83.39 21.15
N SER A 3 31.08 82.66 20.58
CA SER A 3 31.74 81.41 21.07
C SER A 3 31.19 80.70 22.36
N PRO A 4 31.64 79.47 22.74
CA PRO A 4 31.55 78.11 22.15
C PRO A 4 31.06 77.07 23.23
N ARG A 5 31.35 75.76 23.03
CA ARG A 5 31.51 74.62 24.03
C ARG A 5 30.55 73.45 23.72
N ARG A 6 30.94 72.20 23.39
CA ARG A 6 31.84 71.14 23.96
C ARG A 6 31.41 70.56 25.33
N PHE A 7 31.15 69.24 25.32
CA PHE A 7 31.08 68.24 26.42
C PHE A 7 29.93 68.40 27.45
N ARG A 8 29.24 67.35 27.94
CA ARG A 8 29.72 66.12 28.59
C ARG A 8 28.66 65.01 28.60
N ARG A 9 29.17 63.79 28.80
CA ARG A 9 28.52 62.52 29.14
C ARG A 9 27.51 62.65 30.29
N GLY A 10 26.41 61.91 30.19
CA GLY A 10 25.52 61.58 31.30
C GLY A 10 24.89 60.21 31.03
N ALA A 11 25.46 59.17 31.61
CA ALA A 11 24.84 57.86 31.69
C ALA A 11 23.65 57.95 32.66
N LEU A 12 22.48 57.54 32.20
CA LEU A 12 21.35 57.23 33.08
C LEU A 12 20.89 55.82 32.76
N VAL A 13 21.27 54.93 33.68
CA VAL A 13 20.69 53.61 33.88
C VAL A 13 19.24 53.82 34.28
N ALA A 14 18.31 53.33 33.46
CA ALA A 14 16.91 53.20 33.85
C ALA A 14 16.57 51.70 33.86
N LEU A 15 16.52 51.17 35.09
CA LEU A 15 15.88 49.91 35.44
C LEU A 15 14.38 50.03 35.11
N SER A 16 13.90 49.22 34.17
CA SER A 16 12.46 48.97 34.01
C SER A 16 12.21 47.47 34.14
N ALA A 17 11.47 47.15 35.21
CA ALA A 17 11.03 45.82 35.57
C ALA A 17 10.21 45.18 34.44
N GLY A 18 10.65 44.02 33.97
CA GLY A 18 9.89 43.17 33.06
C GLY A 18 8.73 42.53 33.80
N VAL A 19 7.51 42.95 33.48
CA VAL A 19 6.27 42.27 33.87
C VAL A 19 6.23 40.92 33.14
N LEU A 20 6.37 39.83 33.90
CA LEU A 20 6.09 38.47 33.44
C LEU A 20 4.57 38.30 33.33
N LEU A 21 4.03 38.46 32.11
CA LEU A 21 2.69 37.96 31.79
C LEU A 21 2.80 36.45 31.61
N ALA A 22 2.39 35.70 32.65
CA ALA A 22 2.09 34.30 32.55
C ALA A 22 0.83 34.13 31.68
N VAL A 23 1.03 33.89 30.38
CA VAL A 23 -0.04 33.38 29.53
C VAL A 23 -0.20 31.91 29.91
N VAL A 24 -1.28 31.62 30.63
CA VAL A 24 -1.81 30.26 30.81
C VAL A 24 -2.24 29.78 29.42
N GLY A 25 -1.33 29.14 28.70
CA GLY A 25 -1.63 28.37 27.52
C GLY A 25 -2.16 27.01 27.96
N CYS A 26 -3.42 26.71 27.65
CA CYS A 26 -3.93 25.36 27.70
C CYS A 26 -3.05 24.47 26.82
N GLU A 27 -2.27 23.58 27.43
CA GLU A 27 -1.61 22.47 26.77
C GLU A 27 -2.70 21.55 26.20
N SER A 28 -3.13 21.85 24.97
CA SER A 28 -3.63 20.81 24.11
C SER A 28 -2.39 20.07 23.62
N ALA A 29 -2.29 18.79 24.01
CA ALA A 29 -1.26 17.87 23.57
C ALA A 29 -1.18 17.91 22.04
N VAL A 30 -0.25 18.71 21.52
CA VAL A 30 0.19 18.63 20.15
C VAL A 30 0.95 17.32 20.08
N ASP A 31 0.26 16.34 19.51
CA ASP A 31 0.85 15.11 19.00
C ASP A 31 2.16 15.47 18.30
N ARG A 32 3.23 14.78 18.69
CA ARG A 32 4.51 14.88 18.01
C ARG A 32 4.33 14.25 16.63
N THR A 33 3.81 15.04 15.70
CA THR A 33 3.85 14.73 14.28
C THR A 33 5.30 14.51 13.92
N THR A 34 5.55 13.29 13.49
CA THR A 34 6.81 12.73 13.03
C THR A 34 7.55 13.73 12.14
N LYS A 35 8.67 14.23 12.66
CA LYS A 35 9.68 14.93 11.89
C LYS A 35 10.25 13.92 10.90
N GLY A 36 9.73 13.95 9.67
CA GLY A 36 10.19 13.11 8.56
C GLY A 36 11.71 13.19 8.47
N THR A 37 12.36 12.07 8.74
CA THR A 37 13.82 12.00 8.68
C THR A 37 14.17 11.93 7.20
N THR A 38 15.10 12.77 6.76
CA THR A 38 15.79 12.62 5.48
C THR A 38 16.61 11.34 5.57
N GLY A 39 16.00 10.19 5.27
CA GLY A 39 16.57 8.87 5.56
C GLY A 39 16.08 7.82 4.58
N THR A 40 16.96 6.85 4.33
CA THR A 40 16.63 5.57 3.69
C THR A 40 15.46 4.92 4.43
N ALA A 41 14.48 4.36 3.72
CA ALA A 41 13.35 3.68 4.35
C ALA A 41 13.83 2.48 5.19
N GLU A 42 13.99 2.68 6.49
CA GLU A 42 14.28 1.60 7.43
C GLU A 42 12.98 0.84 7.72
N ALA A 43 13.04 -0.48 7.63
CA ALA A 43 11.87 -1.35 7.66
C ALA A 43 11.38 -1.67 9.09
N GLU A 44 11.77 -0.88 10.09
CA GLU A 44 11.39 -1.09 11.49
C GLU A 44 9.90 -0.80 11.74
N ASP A 45 9.38 0.24 11.07
CA ASP A 45 7.97 0.63 11.10
C ASP A 45 7.37 0.60 9.68
N VAL A 46 6.20 -0.03 9.55
CA VAL A 46 5.41 -0.10 8.31
C VAL A 46 4.10 0.64 8.51
N LEU A 47 3.86 1.70 7.73
CA LEU A 47 2.67 2.53 7.85
C LEU A 47 1.50 1.93 7.04
N LEU A 48 0.37 1.68 7.70
CA LEU A 48 -0.87 1.33 7.03
C LEU A 48 -1.47 2.57 6.36
N GLN A 49 -1.79 2.46 5.07
CA GLN A 49 -2.34 3.56 4.27
C GLN A 49 -3.72 3.18 3.71
N PRO A 50 -4.81 3.64 4.34
CA PRO A 50 -6.17 3.41 3.85
C PRO A 50 -6.41 3.98 2.45
N LEU A 51 -7.35 3.38 1.73
CA LEU A 51 -7.67 3.64 0.32
C LEU A 51 -7.80 5.14 -0.03
N GLY A 52 -8.58 5.87 0.76
CA GLY A 52 -8.91 7.28 0.50
C GLY A 52 -8.00 8.30 1.16
N GLU A 53 -7.04 7.86 1.98
CA GLU A 53 -6.18 8.78 2.73
C GLU A 53 -4.90 9.12 1.96
N PRO A 54 -4.59 10.41 1.72
CA PRO A 54 -3.35 10.78 1.04
C PRO A 54 -2.10 10.32 1.77
N GLY A 55 -2.15 10.26 3.11
CA GLY A 55 -1.02 9.90 3.95
C GLY A 55 0.07 11.00 4.01
N PRO A 56 1.28 10.66 4.47
CA PRO A 56 2.34 11.64 4.68
C PRO A 56 2.89 12.22 3.37
N GLY A 57 3.04 13.55 3.34
CA GLY A 57 3.74 14.28 2.28
C GLY A 57 3.21 14.04 0.87
N PRO A 58 1.92 14.29 0.57
CA PRO A 58 1.39 14.11 -0.77
C PRO A 58 2.12 15.02 -1.77
N PHE A 59 2.52 14.46 -2.90
CA PHE A 59 3.03 15.23 -4.04
C PHE A 59 1.93 16.05 -4.71
N THR A 60 0.71 15.50 -4.78
CA THR A 60 -0.44 16.12 -5.43
C THR A 60 -1.73 15.87 -4.68
N GLU A 61 -2.79 16.58 -5.06
CA GLU A 61 -4.15 16.14 -4.78
C GLU A 61 -4.45 14.78 -5.45
N SER A 62 -5.52 14.12 -5.00
CA SER A 62 -5.92 12.80 -5.52
C SER A 62 -6.36 12.88 -6.97
N THR A 63 -5.83 11.99 -7.80
CA THR A 63 -6.27 11.72 -9.16
C THR A 63 -6.89 10.32 -9.31
N ALA A 64 -7.05 9.61 -8.20
CA ALA A 64 -7.75 8.33 -8.16
C ALA A 64 -9.22 8.53 -8.55
N ARG A 65 -9.73 7.70 -9.45
CA ARG A 65 -11.15 7.64 -9.79
C ARG A 65 -11.86 6.70 -8.81
N PRO A 66 -13.11 6.98 -8.42
CA PRO A 66 -13.88 6.05 -7.62
C PRO A 66 -13.98 4.71 -8.35
N ALA A 67 -13.52 3.64 -7.71
CA ALA A 67 -13.78 2.28 -8.14
C ALA A 67 -14.69 1.62 -7.09
N PRO A 68 -15.56 0.67 -7.49
CA PRO A 68 -16.27 -0.13 -6.52
C PRO A 68 -15.24 -0.88 -5.65
N SER A 69 -15.30 -0.65 -4.33
CA SER A 69 -14.45 -1.36 -3.39
C SER A 69 -14.77 -2.85 -3.46
N PRO A 70 -13.77 -3.75 -3.52
CA PRO A 70 -14.05 -5.16 -3.35
C PRO A 70 -14.69 -5.35 -1.97
N THR A 71 -15.90 -5.91 -1.93
CA THR A 71 -16.57 -6.23 -0.67
C THR A 71 -15.82 -7.42 -0.05
N VAL A 72 -14.84 -7.13 0.80
CA VAL A 72 -14.21 -8.16 1.62
C VAL A 72 -15.10 -8.39 2.83
N THR A 73 -16.13 -9.23 2.69
CA THR A 73 -16.90 -9.74 3.83
C THR A 73 -16.04 -10.78 4.54
N ARG A 74 -15.04 -10.36 5.32
CA ARG A 74 -14.33 -11.26 6.24
C ARG A 74 -14.28 -10.64 7.62
N SER A 75 -14.70 -11.44 8.60
CA SER A 75 -14.66 -11.09 10.01
C SER A 75 -13.21 -10.77 10.43
N PRO A 76 -12.99 -9.71 11.24
CA PRO A 76 -11.69 -9.44 11.82
C PRO A 76 -11.22 -10.67 12.60
N GLN A 77 -10.05 -11.20 12.26
CA GLN A 77 -9.41 -12.22 13.08
C GLN A 77 -8.40 -11.49 13.97
N GLU A 78 -8.77 -11.26 15.23
CA GLU A 78 -7.85 -10.76 16.25
C GLU A 78 -6.74 -11.78 16.45
N GLY A 79 -5.55 -11.44 15.95
CA GLY A 79 -4.32 -12.18 16.22
C GLY A 79 -3.45 -11.36 17.15
N ASP A 80 -3.37 -11.78 18.41
CA ASP A 80 -2.30 -11.38 19.32
C ASP A 80 -0.97 -11.98 18.82
N GLY A 81 0.02 -11.15 18.52
CA GLY A 81 1.37 -11.65 18.22
C GLY A 81 2.24 -10.70 17.39
N ALA A 82 3.15 -10.01 18.08
CA ALA A 82 4.07 -8.96 17.61
C ALA A 82 5.21 -9.41 16.68
N ALA A 83 4.96 -10.28 15.70
CA ALA A 83 5.92 -10.56 14.63
C ALA A 83 5.17 -10.96 13.35
N THR A 84 4.96 -9.97 12.48
CA THR A 84 4.37 -10.17 11.17
C THR A 84 5.30 -11.00 10.29
N ARG A 85 4.77 -12.05 9.64
CA ARG A 85 5.49 -12.76 8.57
C ARG A 85 5.90 -11.75 7.50
N THR A 86 7.06 -11.96 6.88
CA THR A 86 7.46 -11.25 5.67
C THR A 86 6.35 -11.32 4.62
N ALA A 87 6.01 -10.19 3.99
CA ALA A 87 5.01 -10.12 2.93
C ALA A 87 5.22 -11.21 1.86
N HIS A 88 4.12 -11.75 1.33
CA HIS A 88 4.14 -12.79 0.30
C HIS A 88 4.60 -12.20 -1.02
N ARG A 89 5.74 -12.69 -1.53
CA ARG A 89 6.26 -12.20 -2.80
C ARG A 89 5.49 -12.80 -3.96
N VAL A 90 5.01 -11.93 -4.85
CA VAL A 90 4.31 -12.31 -6.08
C VAL A 90 4.91 -11.57 -7.25
N SER A 91 4.81 -12.15 -8.45
CA SER A 91 5.20 -11.44 -9.67
C SER A 91 4.16 -10.38 -10.02
N GLY A 92 4.61 -9.20 -10.44
CA GLY A 92 3.77 -8.15 -11.03
C GLY A 92 3.04 -8.58 -12.30
N ALA A 93 3.50 -9.67 -12.94
CA ALA A 93 2.86 -10.29 -14.10
C ALA A 93 1.75 -11.29 -13.74
N LEU A 94 1.47 -11.52 -12.44
CA LEU A 94 0.44 -12.47 -12.00
C LEU A 94 -0.95 -12.02 -12.49
N PRO A 95 -1.65 -12.82 -13.32
CA PRO A 95 -3.00 -12.49 -13.73
C PRO A 95 -3.93 -12.33 -12.53
N GLY A 96 -4.73 -11.25 -12.55
CA GLY A 96 -5.65 -10.92 -11.48
C GLY A 96 -5.00 -10.33 -10.23
N LEU A 97 -3.69 -10.02 -10.25
CA LEU A 97 -3.07 -9.22 -9.17
C LEU A 97 -3.76 -7.86 -9.00
N TYR A 98 -4.16 -7.30 -10.14
CA TYR A 98 -4.85 -6.02 -10.24
C TYR A 98 -6.29 -6.19 -10.69
N GLY A 99 -7.09 -5.18 -10.42
CA GLY A 99 -8.43 -5.03 -10.95
C GLY A 99 -8.62 -3.68 -11.65
N GLY A 100 -9.83 -3.46 -12.15
CA GLY A 100 -10.25 -2.21 -12.76
C GLY A 100 -11.69 -2.32 -13.22
N VAL A 101 -12.22 -1.24 -13.79
CA VAL A 101 -13.49 -1.25 -14.52
C VAL A 101 -13.17 -1.19 -16.01
N ARG A 102 -13.86 -2.00 -16.82
CA ARG A 102 -13.63 -2.02 -18.27
C ARG A 102 -13.83 -0.64 -18.87
N SER A 103 -12.89 -0.24 -19.73
CA SER A 103 -12.92 1.07 -20.40
C SER A 103 -12.77 2.27 -19.47
N GLU A 104 -12.34 2.05 -18.23
CA GLU A 104 -12.12 3.11 -17.25
C GLU A 104 -10.75 3.00 -16.57
N ALA A 105 -10.00 4.11 -16.58
CA ALA A 105 -8.76 4.25 -15.84
C ALA A 105 -9.03 4.41 -14.35
N ALA A 106 -8.29 3.68 -13.50
CA ALA A 106 -8.33 3.89 -12.05
C ALA A 106 -7.74 5.25 -11.61
N CYS A 107 -6.94 5.89 -12.48
CA CYS A 107 -6.26 7.14 -12.21
C CYS A 107 -6.38 8.09 -13.41
N ASP A 108 -6.55 9.38 -13.16
CA ASP A 108 -6.46 10.39 -14.22
C ASP A 108 -4.99 10.76 -14.48
N VAL A 109 -4.37 10.07 -15.44
CA VAL A 109 -2.93 10.19 -15.76
C VAL A 109 -2.56 11.61 -16.20
N GLU A 110 -3.40 12.24 -17.02
CA GLU A 110 -3.14 13.60 -17.50
C GLU A 110 -3.26 14.65 -16.39
N GLN A 111 -4.25 14.51 -15.50
CA GLN A 111 -4.34 15.37 -14.32
C GLN A 111 -3.15 15.17 -13.40
N GLN A 112 -2.71 13.92 -13.18
CA GLN A 112 -1.54 13.61 -12.36
C GLN A 112 -0.27 14.25 -12.92
N ALA A 113 -0.07 14.18 -14.24
CA ALA A 113 1.04 14.82 -14.92
C ALA A 113 1.02 16.35 -14.75
N ARG A 114 -0.14 16.98 -14.92
CA ARG A 114 -0.30 18.43 -14.72
C ARG A 114 0.01 18.84 -13.28
N LEU A 115 -0.50 18.11 -12.29
CA LEU A 115 -0.29 18.43 -10.88
C LEU A 115 1.17 18.24 -10.46
N LEU A 116 1.83 17.17 -10.90
CA LEU A 116 3.25 16.92 -10.57
C LEU A 116 4.19 17.93 -11.20
N THR A 117 3.86 18.44 -12.39
CA THR A 117 4.72 19.38 -13.12
C THR A 117 4.43 20.85 -12.83
N ALA A 118 3.38 21.14 -12.04
CA ALA A 118 3.02 22.49 -11.65
C ALA A 118 4.05 23.16 -10.71
N ASP A 119 4.77 22.35 -9.92
CA ASP A 119 5.81 22.80 -8.99
C ASP A 119 7.15 22.18 -9.37
N GLN A 120 8.18 23.01 -9.57
CA GLN A 120 9.48 22.56 -10.07
C GLN A 120 10.24 21.69 -9.06
N ASP A 121 10.10 21.96 -7.77
CA ASP A 121 10.82 21.21 -6.74
C ASP A 121 10.18 19.84 -6.53
N ARG A 122 8.85 19.77 -6.54
CA ARG A 122 8.12 18.49 -6.57
C ARG A 122 8.42 17.68 -7.82
N ALA A 123 8.43 18.31 -8.99
CA ALA A 123 8.77 17.62 -10.23
C ALA A 123 10.17 17.00 -10.16
N ARG A 124 11.17 17.75 -9.68
CA ARG A 124 12.55 17.25 -9.51
C ARG A 124 12.62 16.10 -8.51
N ALA A 125 12.00 16.25 -7.35
CA ALA A 125 11.95 15.22 -6.31
C ALA A 125 11.26 13.93 -6.81
N PHE A 126 10.15 14.06 -7.55
CA PHE A 126 9.47 12.92 -8.14
C PHE A 126 10.37 12.22 -9.17
N ALA A 127 10.99 13.00 -10.05
CA ALA A 127 11.85 12.51 -11.13
C ALA A 127 13.07 11.76 -10.58
N GLU A 128 13.66 12.24 -9.48
CA GLU A 128 14.78 11.58 -8.79
C GLU A 128 14.41 10.16 -8.34
N VAL A 129 13.26 9.99 -7.67
CA VAL A 129 12.78 8.67 -7.23
C VAL A 129 12.38 7.80 -8.43
N ALA A 130 11.68 8.38 -9.41
CA ALA A 130 11.23 7.65 -10.60
C ALA A 130 12.39 7.23 -11.53
N GLY A 131 13.58 7.83 -11.38
CA GLY A 131 14.74 7.57 -12.22
C GLY A 131 14.58 8.12 -13.64
N VAL A 132 13.90 9.27 -13.79
CA VAL A 132 13.67 9.96 -15.07
C VAL A 132 14.11 11.42 -14.97
N GLU A 133 14.21 12.11 -16.11
CA GLU A 133 14.37 13.57 -16.08
C GLU A 133 13.03 14.26 -15.81
N ALA A 134 13.03 15.41 -15.14
CA ALA A 134 11.79 16.13 -14.80
C ALA A 134 10.93 16.47 -16.03
N VAL A 135 11.57 16.75 -17.17
CA VAL A 135 10.87 17.00 -18.45
C VAL A 135 10.17 15.75 -19.01
N GLN A 136 10.60 14.55 -18.60
CA GLN A 136 10.07 13.27 -19.05
C GLN A 136 8.86 12.81 -18.22
N ILE A 137 8.54 13.44 -17.08
CA ILE A 137 7.46 13.01 -16.18
C ILE A 137 6.14 12.76 -16.93
N PRO A 138 5.63 13.65 -17.80
CA PRO A 138 4.38 13.36 -18.51
C PRO A 138 4.45 12.12 -19.40
N GLY A 139 5.56 11.90 -20.09
CA GLY A 139 5.77 10.72 -20.92
C GLY A 139 5.91 9.44 -20.09
N TYR A 140 6.61 9.53 -18.96
CA TYR A 140 6.75 8.43 -18.01
C TYR A 140 5.37 8.00 -17.47
N LEU A 141 4.56 8.94 -16.98
CA LEU A 141 3.23 8.62 -16.43
C LEU A 141 2.31 7.98 -17.48
N ARG A 142 2.32 8.46 -18.73
CA ARG A 142 1.57 7.84 -19.85
C ARG A 142 2.05 6.45 -20.23
N SER A 143 3.27 6.07 -19.85
CA SER A 143 3.76 4.70 -20.07
C SER A 143 3.28 3.72 -18.99
N LEU A 144 2.71 4.23 -17.89
CA LEU A 144 2.20 3.44 -16.80
C LEU A 144 0.72 3.12 -17.01
N THR A 145 0.29 1.98 -16.49
CA THR A 145 -1.07 1.47 -16.64
C THR A 145 -1.87 1.75 -15.37
N PRO A 146 -2.98 2.51 -15.42
CA PRO A 146 -3.83 2.78 -14.27
C PRO A 146 -4.70 1.56 -13.91
N VAL A 147 -4.54 1.04 -12.69
CA VAL A 147 -5.27 -0.13 -12.16
C VAL A 147 -5.53 0.01 -10.65
N VAL A 148 -6.33 -0.87 -10.07
CA VAL A 148 -6.53 -0.98 -8.61
C VAL A 148 -5.87 -2.24 -8.04
N LEU A 149 -5.31 -2.13 -6.84
CA LEU A 149 -4.81 -3.29 -6.09
C LEU A 149 -5.96 -4.20 -5.65
N ARG A 150 -5.86 -5.52 -5.83
CA ARG A 150 -6.86 -6.48 -5.30
C ARG A 150 -6.54 -7.04 -3.91
N ALA A 151 -5.33 -6.81 -3.43
CA ALA A 151 -4.87 -7.22 -2.11
C ALA A 151 -4.05 -6.11 -1.46
N ASP A 152 -3.93 -6.17 -0.14
CA ASP A 152 -3.07 -5.28 0.62
C ASP A 152 -1.62 -5.48 0.18
N ALA A 153 -0.93 -4.40 -0.20
CA ALA A 153 0.40 -4.47 -0.81
C ALA A 153 1.43 -3.63 -0.06
N GLN A 154 2.55 -4.25 0.31
CA GLN A 154 3.69 -3.56 0.89
C GLN A 154 4.53 -2.89 -0.19
N VAL A 155 4.88 -1.63 0.04
CA VAL A 155 5.68 -0.79 -0.87
C VAL A 155 6.65 0.09 -0.07
N THR A 156 7.63 0.65 -0.75
CA THR A 156 8.32 1.85 -0.28
C THR A 156 7.61 3.07 -0.88
N ASN A 157 6.99 3.89 -0.06
CA ASN A 157 6.30 5.11 -0.49
C ASN A 157 7.19 6.34 -0.21
N HIS A 158 7.15 7.32 -1.10
CA HIS A 158 7.95 8.53 -1.04
C HIS A 158 7.05 9.75 -0.90
N GLY A 159 7.09 10.38 0.27
CA GLY A 159 6.45 11.67 0.51
C GLY A 159 7.36 12.84 0.11
N PHE A 160 6.79 14.04 -0.02
CA PHE A 160 7.52 15.29 -0.21
C PHE A 160 7.32 16.21 0.99
N SER A 161 8.41 16.64 1.61
CA SER A 161 8.39 17.58 2.73
C SER A 161 9.67 18.40 2.77
N ALA A 162 9.55 19.68 3.12
CA ALA A 162 10.68 20.60 3.25
C ALA A 162 11.63 20.64 2.02
N GLY A 163 11.07 20.50 0.81
CA GLY A 163 11.84 20.55 -0.45
C GLY A 163 12.54 19.24 -0.83
N ALA A 164 12.33 18.15 -0.09
CA ALA A 164 13.00 16.86 -0.33
C ALA A 164 12.03 15.68 -0.26
N THR A 165 12.46 14.55 -0.82
CA THR A 165 11.75 13.27 -0.71
C THR A 165 12.04 12.59 0.61
N THR A 166 11.00 11.98 1.21
CA THR A 166 11.09 11.13 2.39
C THR A 166 10.61 9.72 2.05
N ALA A 167 11.42 8.69 2.26
CA ALA A 167 11.04 7.31 1.99
C ALA A 167 10.57 6.60 3.27
N PHE A 168 9.50 5.81 3.17
CA PHE A 168 8.97 5.02 4.29
C PHE A 168 8.34 3.71 3.79
N GLN A 169 8.38 2.66 4.60
CA GLN A 169 7.65 1.43 4.30
C GLN A 169 6.16 1.63 4.56
N ALA A 170 5.32 1.15 3.64
CA ALA A 170 3.88 1.27 3.74
C ALA A 170 3.17 -0.01 3.30
N VAL A 171 1.97 -0.25 3.83
CA VAL A 171 1.00 -1.20 3.29
C VAL A 171 -0.16 -0.39 2.74
N LEU A 172 -0.37 -0.49 1.43
CA LEU A 172 -1.51 0.10 0.74
C LEU A 172 -2.69 -0.85 0.86
N GLN A 173 -3.85 -0.33 1.29
CA GLN A 173 -5.09 -1.09 1.34
C GLN A 173 -5.51 -1.58 -0.06
N ALA A 174 -6.06 -2.79 -0.15
CA ALA A 174 -6.77 -3.26 -1.33
C ALA A 174 -7.81 -2.24 -1.82
N GLY A 175 -7.94 -2.10 -3.14
CA GLY A 175 -8.71 -1.05 -3.81
C GLY A 175 -7.88 0.18 -4.18
N THR A 176 -6.67 0.34 -3.63
CA THR A 176 -5.85 1.55 -3.91
C THR A 176 -5.52 1.65 -5.39
N ALA A 177 -5.87 2.79 -5.98
CA ALA A 177 -5.56 3.13 -7.36
C ALA A 177 -4.06 3.45 -7.51
N VAL A 178 -3.41 2.78 -8.45
CA VAL A 178 -1.97 2.88 -8.70
C VAL A 178 -1.68 2.94 -10.20
N LEU A 179 -0.58 3.59 -10.56
CA LEU A 179 0.01 3.50 -11.90
C LEU A 179 1.10 2.44 -11.89
N VAL A 180 1.01 1.47 -12.81
CA VAL A 180 1.84 0.27 -12.84
C VAL A 180 2.72 0.25 -14.09
N ASP A 181 4.00 -0.07 -13.94
CA ASP A 181 4.92 -0.14 -15.08
C ASP A 181 4.73 -1.39 -15.95
N SER A 182 5.48 -1.46 -17.05
CA SER A 182 5.43 -2.60 -17.98
C SER A 182 5.94 -3.92 -17.37
N ARG A 183 6.44 -3.95 -16.14
CA ARG A 183 6.77 -5.19 -15.42
C ARG A 183 5.79 -5.48 -14.30
N GLY A 184 4.67 -4.76 -14.24
CA GLY A 184 3.65 -4.99 -13.26
C GLY A 184 4.02 -4.47 -11.87
N LEU A 185 4.96 -3.53 -11.73
CA LEU A 185 5.26 -2.89 -10.45
C LEU A 185 4.45 -1.62 -10.25
N PRO A 186 3.79 -1.40 -9.09
CA PRO A 186 3.22 -0.11 -8.75
C PRO A 186 4.31 0.95 -8.62
N ARG A 187 4.18 2.05 -9.37
CA ARG A 187 5.16 3.15 -9.40
C ARG A 187 4.62 4.48 -8.91
N VAL A 188 3.31 4.66 -8.88
CA VAL A 188 2.67 5.87 -8.35
C VAL A 188 1.39 5.50 -7.62
N ARG A 189 1.15 6.10 -6.45
CA ARG A 189 -0.14 6.02 -5.76
C ARG A 189 -1.01 7.22 -6.12
N CYS A 190 -2.16 6.99 -6.75
CA CYS A 190 -2.95 8.05 -7.36
C CYS A 190 -3.67 8.96 -6.34
N THR A 191 -3.90 8.48 -5.12
CA THR A 191 -4.50 9.27 -4.03
C THR A 191 -3.61 10.44 -3.56
N CYS A 192 -2.29 10.37 -3.78
CA CYS A 192 -1.34 11.38 -3.31
C CYS A 192 -0.26 11.78 -4.34
N GLY A 193 -0.20 11.13 -5.49
CA GLY A 193 0.82 11.38 -6.52
C GLY A 193 2.22 10.89 -6.15
N ASN A 194 2.38 10.20 -5.02
CA ASN A 194 3.68 9.80 -4.51
C ASN A 194 4.30 8.70 -5.39
N PRO A 195 5.61 8.79 -5.71
CA PRO A 195 6.32 7.72 -6.37
C PRO A 195 6.53 6.53 -5.41
N LEU A 196 6.45 5.33 -5.96
CA LEU A 196 6.53 4.07 -5.24
C LEU A 196 7.71 3.23 -5.74
N ASP A 197 8.36 2.56 -4.81
CA ASP A 197 9.36 1.53 -5.05
C ASP A 197 8.98 0.21 -4.37
N ARG A 198 9.76 -0.83 -4.69
CA ARG A 198 9.65 -2.14 -4.07
C ARG A 198 9.80 -2.04 -2.54
N PRO A 199 9.09 -2.88 -1.77
CA PRO A 199 9.28 -2.92 -0.33
C PRO A 199 10.69 -3.39 0.00
N VAL A 200 11.25 -2.83 1.08
CA VAL A 200 12.52 -3.29 1.64
C VAL A 200 12.21 -4.38 2.66
N ALA A 201 12.93 -5.50 2.58
CA ALA A 201 12.77 -6.58 3.55
C ALA A 201 13.20 -6.11 4.94
N ALA A 202 12.31 -6.24 5.92
CA ALA A 202 12.67 -6.06 7.32
C ALA A 202 13.70 -7.12 7.74
N LYS A 203 14.74 -6.69 8.48
CA LYS A 203 15.75 -7.60 9.07
C LYS A 203 15.23 -8.30 10.34
N GLY A 204 13.91 -8.26 10.57
CA GLY A 204 13.19 -8.79 11.73
C GLY A 204 11.67 -8.63 11.53
N GLY A 205 10.88 -8.78 12.59
CA GLY A 205 9.45 -8.46 12.53
C GLY A 205 9.25 -6.95 12.34
N ALA A 206 8.34 -6.56 11.44
CA ALA A 206 7.98 -5.17 11.24
C ALA A 206 6.78 -4.78 12.12
N THR A 207 6.82 -3.60 12.73
CA THR A 207 5.67 -3.07 13.48
C THR A 207 4.75 -2.30 12.53
N HIS A 208 3.48 -2.69 12.46
CA HIS A 208 2.52 -2.04 11.59
C HIS A 208 1.77 -0.94 12.37
N ARG A 209 1.78 0.28 11.85
CA ARG A 209 1.30 1.51 12.50
C ARG A 209 0.19 2.16 11.66
N GLY A 210 -0.72 2.89 12.30
CA GLY A 210 -1.85 3.55 11.62
C GLY A 210 -3.17 2.79 11.76
N GLU A 211 -4.21 3.33 11.15
CA GLU A 211 -5.55 2.76 11.21
C GLU A 211 -5.63 1.43 10.44
N ARG A 212 -6.22 0.42 11.07
CA ARG A 212 -6.50 -0.88 10.44
C ARG A 212 -7.92 -0.85 9.87
N TRP A 213 -8.06 -1.18 8.60
CA TRP A 213 -9.36 -1.31 7.95
C TRP A 213 -10.04 -2.66 8.28
N PRO A 214 -11.37 -2.75 8.16
CA PRO A 214 -12.07 -4.03 8.17
C PRO A 214 -11.46 -5.01 7.15
N GLY A 215 -11.16 -6.24 7.59
CA GLY A 215 -10.55 -7.27 6.75
C GLY A 215 -9.03 -7.18 6.59
N TYR A 216 -8.36 -6.20 7.23
CA TYR A 216 -6.91 -6.15 7.30
C TYR A 216 -6.34 -7.42 7.94
N ASP A 217 -5.46 -8.11 7.22
CA ASP A 217 -4.79 -9.32 7.68
C ASP A 217 -3.28 -9.25 7.38
N PRO A 218 -2.42 -9.09 8.41
CA PRO A 218 -0.97 -9.02 8.22
C PRO A 218 -0.37 -10.29 7.60
N ALA A 219 -1.06 -11.43 7.68
CA ALA A 219 -0.63 -12.67 7.05
C ALA A 219 -0.93 -12.73 5.54
N ARG A 220 -1.56 -11.70 4.97
CA ARG A 220 -2.05 -11.68 3.59
C ARG A 220 -1.54 -10.50 2.76
N ILE A 221 -0.53 -9.80 3.27
CA ILE A 221 0.10 -8.68 2.58
C ILE A 221 1.00 -9.22 1.47
N LEU A 222 0.91 -8.61 0.30
CA LEU A 222 1.74 -8.93 -0.86
C LEU A 222 2.94 -7.98 -0.97
N ALA A 223 4.09 -8.52 -1.36
CA ALA A 223 5.22 -7.75 -1.88
C ALA A 223 5.32 -8.03 -3.38
N ILE A 224 5.13 -7.01 -4.21
CA ILE A 224 5.10 -7.20 -5.67
C ILE A 224 6.52 -7.04 -6.21
N ASP A 225 7.02 -8.09 -6.87
CA ASP A 225 8.30 -8.12 -7.57
C ASP A 225 8.09 -7.92 -9.07
N PRO A 226 9.06 -7.33 -9.80
CA PRO A 226 8.92 -7.13 -11.23
C PRO A 226 8.75 -8.45 -11.97
N GLY A 227 7.88 -8.44 -12.97
CA GLY A 227 7.84 -9.48 -14.00
C GLY A 227 9.20 -9.66 -14.66
N VAL A 228 9.53 -10.91 -14.99
CA VAL A 228 10.81 -11.26 -15.63
C VAL A 228 10.94 -10.61 -17.01
N GLN A 229 9.83 -10.49 -17.73
CA GLN A 229 9.74 -9.85 -19.04
C GLN A 229 8.79 -8.65 -19.00
N PRO A 230 9.03 -7.62 -19.83
CA PRO A 230 8.05 -6.57 -20.06
C PRO A 230 6.75 -7.16 -20.63
N LEU A 231 5.64 -6.70 -20.06
CA LEU A 231 4.28 -7.02 -20.43
C LEU A 231 3.81 -6.02 -21.49
N THR A 232 3.16 -6.55 -22.53
CA THR A 232 2.42 -5.71 -23.49
C THR A 232 1.02 -5.38 -22.99
N ALA A 233 0.50 -6.16 -22.03
CA ALA A 233 -0.79 -5.97 -21.37
C ALA A 233 -0.80 -6.62 -19.99
N LEU A 234 -1.62 -6.08 -19.08
CA LEU A 234 -1.98 -6.70 -17.80
C LEU A 234 -3.28 -7.48 -17.99
N VAL A 235 -3.36 -8.67 -17.38
CA VAL A 235 -4.62 -9.40 -17.22
C VAL A 235 -5.18 -9.08 -15.84
N ILE A 236 -6.22 -8.26 -15.78
CA ILE A 236 -6.84 -7.72 -14.56
C ILE A 236 -8.26 -8.27 -14.40
N VAL A 237 -8.81 -8.19 -13.18
CA VAL A 237 -10.20 -8.55 -12.90
C VAL A 237 -11.11 -7.33 -13.01
N ASP A 238 -12.20 -7.48 -13.76
CA ASP A 238 -13.29 -6.49 -13.81
C ASP A 238 -13.99 -6.42 -12.45
N ALA A 239 -14.05 -5.23 -11.86
CA ALA A 239 -14.65 -5.01 -10.56
C ALA A 239 -16.20 -5.05 -10.59
N ASP A 240 -16.82 -4.88 -11.77
CA ASP A 240 -18.28 -4.83 -11.89
C ASP A 240 -18.90 -6.22 -12.08
N ASP A 241 -18.32 -7.04 -12.95
CA ASP A 241 -18.89 -8.34 -13.34
C ASP A 241 -17.99 -9.55 -13.02
N ASN A 242 -16.82 -9.30 -12.41
CA ASN A 242 -15.85 -10.33 -12.03
C ASN A 242 -15.40 -11.19 -13.23
N THR A 243 -15.20 -10.56 -14.39
CA THR A 243 -14.61 -11.18 -15.60
C THR A 243 -13.15 -10.77 -15.81
N TRP A 244 -12.48 -11.42 -16.77
CA TRP A 244 -11.11 -11.05 -17.16
C TRP A 244 -11.09 -9.88 -18.13
N ILE A 245 -10.19 -8.92 -17.87
CA ILE A 245 -9.83 -7.84 -18.80
C ILE A 245 -8.34 -7.97 -19.13
N GLU A 246 -8.01 -7.92 -20.42
CA GLU A 246 -6.67 -7.64 -20.91
C GLU A 246 -6.57 -6.14 -21.20
N ARG A 247 -5.84 -5.41 -20.34
CA ARG A 247 -5.57 -3.98 -20.48
C ARG A 247 -4.18 -3.77 -21.04
N ALA A 248 -4.07 -3.12 -22.20
CA ALA A 248 -2.77 -2.86 -22.81
C ALA A 248 -1.90 -1.99 -21.88
N ALA A 249 -0.59 -2.25 -21.85
CA ALA A 249 0.33 -1.48 -21.02
C ALA A 249 0.34 -0.01 -21.47
N GLY A 250 0.24 0.91 -20.50
CA GLY A 250 0.15 2.36 -20.74
C GLY A 250 -1.21 2.83 -21.27
N ASP A 251 -2.23 1.96 -21.27
CA ASP A 251 -3.58 2.32 -21.72
C ASP A 251 -4.48 2.72 -20.56
N ASP A 252 -5.29 3.77 -20.78
CA ASP A 252 -6.31 4.24 -19.83
C ASP A 252 -7.60 3.40 -19.84
N GLY A 253 -7.58 2.24 -20.51
CA GLY A 253 -8.68 1.28 -20.59
C GLY A 253 -9.45 1.32 -21.92
N GLU A 254 -9.26 2.32 -22.76
CA GLU A 254 -9.95 2.48 -24.04
C GLU A 254 -9.83 1.27 -24.99
N ARG A 255 -8.75 0.49 -24.84
CA ARG A 255 -8.46 -0.71 -25.63
C ARG A 255 -8.63 -2.01 -24.85
N ASP A 256 -9.30 -1.96 -23.69
CA ASP A 256 -9.63 -3.14 -22.91
C ASP A 256 -10.39 -4.17 -23.75
N ARG A 257 -10.00 -5.43 -23.59
CA ARG A 257 -10.63 -6.57 -24.27
C ARG A 257 -10.61 -7.80 -23.39
N ALA A 258 -11.38 -8.83 -23.74
CA ALA A 258 -11.19 -10.13 -23.12
C ALA A 258 -9.83 -10.73 -23.56
N PRO A 259 -9.07 -11.37 -22.65
CA PRO A 259 -7.83 -12.04 -23.02
C PRO A 259 -8.12 -13.18 -24.01
N ALA A 260 -7.31 -13.29 -25.05
CA ALA A 260 -7.45 -14.37 -26.05
C ALA A 260 -7.23 -15.76 -25.44
N HIS A 261 -6.37 -15.82 -24.42
CA HIS A 261 -6.11 -17.01 -23.62
C HIS A 261 -6.32 -16.65 -22.15
N PRO A 262 -7.53 -16.86 -21.61
CA PRO A 262 -7.80 -16.55 -20.20
C PRO A 262 -6.94 -17.43 -19.29
N PRO A 263 -6.60 -16.94 -18.08
CA PRO A 263 -5.95 -17.76 -17.05
C PRO A 263 -6.75 -19.05 -16.77
N PRO A 264 -6.08 -20.15 -16.39
CA PRO A 264 -6.74 -21.44 -16.14
C PRO A 264 -7.49 -21.50 -14.79
N PHE A 265 -7.85 -20.34 -14.23
CA PHE A 265 -8.53 -20.17 -12.95
C PHE A 265 -9.54 -19.01 -13.05
N GLU A 266 -10.51 -19.01 -12.14
CA GLU A 266 -11.57 -18.00 -12.13
C GLU A 266 -11.08 -16.66 -11.56
N PRO A 267 -11.59 -15.51 -12.03
CA PRO A 267 -11.23 -14.18 -11.50
C PRO A 267 -11.51 -14.01 -10.00
N SER A 268 -12.50 -14.74 -9.47
CA SER A 268 -12.87 -14.74 -8.05
C SER A 268 -11.89 -15.51 -7.16
N GLU A 269 -10.98 -16.30 -7.72
CA GLU A 269 -9.99 -16.99 -6.92
C GLU A 269 -9.07 -15.97 -6.23
N ASP A 270 -8.80 -16.23 -4.95
CA ASP A 270 -7.92 -15.36 -4.18
C ASP A 270 -6.44 -15.71 -4.42
N LEU A 271 -5.67 -14.65 -4.63
CA LEU A 271 -4.26 -14.65 -5.02
C LEU A 271 -3.34 -15.39 -4.04
N LEU A 272 -3.81 -15.67 -2.83
CA LEU A 272 -3.07 -16.37 -1.80
C LEU A 272 -3.59 -17.79 -1.54
N PHE A 273 -4.42 -18.38 -2.41
CA PHE A 273 -4.88 -19.76 -2.24
C PHE A 273 -3.84 -20.83 -2.69
N PRO A 274 -3.67 -21.92 -1.92
CA PRO A 274 -4.30 -22.17 -0.63
C PRO A 274 -3.77 -21.20 0.43
N SER A 275 -4.69 -20.56 1.17
CA SER A 275 -4.35 -19.65 2.27
C SER A 275 -3.26 -20.31 3.09
N PRO A 276 -2.10 -19.66 3.36
CA PRO A 276 -0.99 -20.31 4.03
C PRO A 276 -1.53 -20.92 5.31
N ALA A 277 -1.57 -22.26 5.35
CA ALA A 277 -2.08 -22.98 6.49
C ALA A 277 -1.32 -22.45 7.71
N ARG A 278 -2.04 -22.08 8.77
CA ARG A 278 -1.40 -22.02 10.09
C ARG A 278 -0.66 -23.35 10.30
N PRO A 279 0.49 -23.39 11.00
CA PRO A 279 1.04 -24.66 11.47
C PRO A 279 -0.13 -25.43 12.08
N SER A 280 -0.45 -26.57 11.47
CA SER A 280 -1.69 -27.27 11.72
C SER A 280 -1.82 -27.55 13.21
N ASP A 281 -3.00 -27.32 13.78
CA ASP A 281 -3.41 -28.11 14.93
C ASP A 281 -3.14 -29.59 14.58
N PRO A 282 -2.61 -30.38 15.53
CA PRO A 282 -2.21 -31.74 15.24
C PRO A 282 -3.39 -32.51 14.64
N VAL A 283 -3.14 -33.12 13.47
CA VAL A 283 -4.05 -34.05 12.83
C VAL A 283 -4.51 -35.07 13.88
N PRO A 284 -5.82 -35.24 14.13
CA PRO A 284 -6.28 -36.29 15.03
C PRO A 284 -5.78 -37.63 14.45
N PRO A 285 -5.19 -38.52 15.27
CA PRO A 285 -4.76 -39.81 14.77
C PRO A 285 -5.95 -40.54 14.12
N PRO A 286 -5.71 -41.34 13.06
CA PRO A 286 -6.78 -42.07 12.39
C PRO A 286 -7.56 -42.88 13.41
N GLY A 287 -8.88 -42.69 13.40
CA GLY A 287 -9.81 -43.31 14.33
C GLY A 287 -9.61 -44.82 14.37
N THR A 288 -9.53 -45.34 15.58
CA THR A 288 -9.54 -46.77 15.88
C THR A 288 -10.72 -47.43 15.15
N PRO A 289 -10.52 -48.54 14.41
CA PRO A 289 -11.64 -49.22 13.79
C PRO A 289 -12.58 -49.73 14.88
N SER A 290 -13.86 -49.35 14.81
CA SER A 290 -14.93 -49.98 15.59
C SER A 290 -14.89 -51.49 15.37
N ALA A 291 -14.85 -52.23 16.47
CA ALA A 291 -14.91 -53.68 16.46
C ALA A 291 -16.17 -54.17 15.72
N PRO A 292 -16.08 -55.23 14.89
CA PRO A 292 -17.25 -55.78 14.23
C PRO A 292 -18.17 -56.45 15.25
N ALA A 293 -19.47 -56.23 15.07
CA ALA A 293 -20.53 -56.88 15.82
C ALA A 293 -20.41 -58.41 15.72
N ARG A 294 -20.57 -59.08 16.86
CA ARG A 294 -20.57 -60.54 17.00
C ARG A 294 -21.77 -61.12 16.22
N PRO A 295 -21.57 -62.05 15.27
CA PRO A 295 -22.68 -62.78 14.70
C PRO A 295 -23.20 -63.80 15.71
N GLU A 296 -24.53 -63.85 15.86
CA GLU A 296 -25.24 -64.93 16.55
C GLU A 296 -24.98 -66.23 15.79
N GLY A 297 -24.15 -67.09 16.38
CA GLY A 297 -23.88 -68.43 15.87
C GLY A 297 -24.98 -69.39 16.29
N THR A 298 -25.88 -69.68 15.36
CA THR A 298 -26.71 -70.89 15.35
C THR A 298 -25.79 -72.12 15.35
N THR A 299 -25.94 -73.01 16.33
CA THR A 299 -25.40 -74.38 16.26
C THR A 299 -26.56 -75.36 16.23
N CYS A 300 -26.61 -76.10 15.13
CA CYS A 300 -27.49 -77.23 14.86
C CYS A 300 -27.24 -78.43 15.80
N PRO A 301 -28.20 -79.38 15.88
CA PRO A 301 -28.20 -80.47 16.86
C PRO A 301 -27.38 -81.67 16.40
N ASP A 302 -26.99 -82.54 17.33
CA ASP A 302 -26.67 -83.94 17.05
C ASP A 302 -26.79 -84.80 18.34
N PRO A 303 -26.70 -86.15 18.30
CA PRO A 303 -27.84 -87.05 18.32
C PRO A 303 -27.87 -87.95 19.58
N SER A 304 -28.89 -88.79 19.64
CA SER A 304 -29.23 -89.72 20.72
C SER A 304 -28.10 -90.60 21.28
N ALA A 305 -28.10 -90.75 22.60
CA ALA A 305 -27.98 -92.01 23.33
C ALA A 305 -28.73 -91.88 24.67
#